data_AF-A0A3D9RQX5-F1
#
_entry.id   AF-A0A3D9RQX5-F1
#
_cell.length_a   1.000
_cell.length_b   1.000
_cell.length_c   1.000
_cell.angle_alpha   90.00
_cell.angle_beta   90.00
_cell.angle_gamma   90.00
#
_symmetry.space_group_name_H-M   'P 1'
#
loop_
_entity.id
_entity.type
_entity.pdbx_description
1 polymer ?
#
loop_
_entity_poly.entity_id
_entity_poly.type
_entity_poly.pdbx_seq_one_letter_code
_entity_poly.pdbx_strand_id
1 'polypeptide(L)'
;MKDLKDFKEKVIDLFSEKLTDKVFLMIQNDRELMRDYLAIIEKSNSLAYVNSEIAKEVKKRYDLKNLNQRNEEPESLLIQTHEMFETK
;
A
#
# COMPACT_ATOMS: atom_id res chain seq x y z
N MET A 1 16.63 -1.74 -28.12
CA MET A 1 16.03 -2.83 -27.32
C MET A 1 16.11 -2.41 -25.87
N LYS A 2 15.00 -2.49 -25.12
CA LYS A 2 15.09 -2.39 -23.65
C LYS A 2 15.82 -3.64 -23.18
N ASP A 3 16.86 -3.47 -22.39
CA ASP A 3 17.60 -4.63 -21.88
C ASP A 3 16.87 -5.24 -20.67
N LEU A 4 17.36 -6.38 -20.18
CA LEU A 4 16.77 -7.05 -19.03
C LEU A 4 16.80 -6.19 -17.76
N LYS A 5 17.78 -5.31 -17.61
CA LYS A 5 17.89 -4.40 -16.46
C LYS A 5 16.74 -3.39 -16.49
N ASP A 6 16.52 -2.72 -17.63
CA ASP A 6 15.42 -1.76 -17.80
C ASP A 6 14.06 -2.38 -17.53
N PHE A 7 13.85 -3.64 -17.95
CA PHE A 7 12.60 -4.36 -17.70
C PHE A 7 12.39 -4.65 -16.21
N LYS A 8 13.43 -5.15 -15.52
CA LYS A 8 13.34 -5.46 -14.09
C LYS A 8 13.05 -4.22 -13.26
N GLU A 9 13.79 -3.13 -13.50
CA GLU A 9 13.60 -1.87 -12.77
C GLU A 9 12.17 -1.38 -12.96
N LYS A 10 11.69 -1.31 -14.21
CA LYS A 10 10.32 -0.91 -14.51
C LYS A 10 9.26 -1.78 -13.81
N VAL A 11 9.43 -3.09 -13.77
CA VAL A 11 8.46 -4.00 -13.12
C VAL A 11 8.40 -3.74 -11.62
N ILE A 12 9.56 -3.59 -10.98
CA ILE A 12 9.63 -3.37 -9.53
C ILE A 12 9.12 -1.98 -9.15
N ASP A 13 9.39 -0.95 -9.94
CA ASP A 13 8.88 0.40 -9.67
C ASP A 13 7.35 0.44 -9.79
N LEU A 14 6.80 -0.10 -10.88
CA LEU A 14 5.34 -0.21 -11.06
C LEU A 14 4.65 -1.01 -9.94
N PHE A 15 5.35 -2.00 -9.37
CA PHE A 15 4.81 -2.77 -8.25
C PHE A 15 4.88 -1.99 -6.94
N SER A 16 6.00 -1.31 -6.69
CA SER A 16 6.22 -0.45 -5.52
C SER A 16 5.17 0.65 -5.42
N GLU A 17 4.83 1.26 -6.56
CA GLU A 17 3.78 2.27 -6.67
C GLU A 17 2.41 1.77 -6.18
N LYS A 18 2.12 0.48 -6.35
CA LYS A 18 0.84 -0.16 -6.01
C LYS A 18 0.85 -0.91 -4.69
N LEU A 19 1.99 -0.95 -4.00
CA LEU A 19 2.19 -1.87 -2.88
C LEU A 19 1.23 -1.62 -1.73
N THR A 20 0.98 -0.35 -1.40
CA THR A 20 0.00 0.04 -0.37
C THR A 20 -1.39 -0.48 -0.68
N ASP A 21 -1.88 -0.25 -1.91
CA ASP A 21 -3.20 -0.73 -2.34
C ASP A 21 -3.28 -2.25 -2.30
N LYS A 22 -2.24 -2.97 -2.75
CA LYS A 22 -2.20 -4.44 -2.69
C LYS A 22 -2.24 -4.98 -1.27
N VAL A 23 -1.64 -4.29 -0.29
CA VAL A 23 -1.76 -4.67 1.14
C VAL A 23 -3.19 -4.49 1.63
N PHE A 24 -3.87 -3.38 1.31
CA PHE A 24 -5.26 -3.20 1.69
C PHE A 24 -6.20 -4.17 0.98
N LEU A 25 -5.94 -4.51 -0.29
CA LEU A 25 -6.67 -5.56 -0.98
C LEU A 25 -6.50 -6.93 -0.35
N MET A 26 -5.30 -7.24 0.15
CA MET A 26 -5.06 -8.49 0.88
C MET A 26 -5.89 -8.53 2.17
N ILE A 27 -5.91 -7.43 2.93
CA ILE A 27 -6.77 -7.31 4.13
C ILE A 27 -8.24 -7.49 3.75
N GLN A 28 -8.71 -6.81 2.70
CA GLN A 28 -10.09 -6.86 2.25
C GLN A 28 -10.56 -8.27 1.85
N ASN A 29 -9.68 -9.03 1.18
CA ASN A 29 -10.04 -10.33 0.62
C ASN A 29 -9.76 -11.52 1.56
N ASP A 30 -9.05 -11.30 2.66
CA ASP A 30 -8.82 -12.31 3.69
C ASP A 30 -9.78 -12.12 4.86
N ARG A 31 -10.54 -13.17 5.18
CA ARG A 31 -11.58 -13.11 6.21
C ARG A 31 -11.03 -12.84 7.61
N GLU A 32 -9.88 -13.41 7.96
CA GLU A 32 -9.30 -13.24 9.29
C GLU A 32 -8.70 -11.84 9.43
N LEU A 33 -7.94 -11.41 8.42
CA LEU A 33 -7.35 -10.06 8.41
C LEU A 33 -8.42 -8.98 8.41
N MET A 34 -9.50 -9.13 7.63
CA MET A 34 -10.58 -8.15 7.60
C MET A 34 -11.28 -8.04 8.97
N ARG A 35 -11.52 -9.17 9.64
CA ARG A 35 -12.12 -9.17 10.99
C ARG A 35 -11.22 -8.42 11.98
N ASP A 36 -9.94 -8.75 11.98
CA ASP A 36 -8.99 -8.16 12.93
C ASP A 36 -8.76 -6.68 12.65
N TYR A 37 -8.71 -6.28 11.37
CA TYR A 37 -8.66 -4.89 10.94
C TYR A 37 -9.86 -4.08 11.46
N LEU A 38 -11.09 -4.60 11.31
CA LEU A 38 -12.29 -3.93 11.83
C LEU A 38 -12.26 -3.79 13.37
N ALA A 39 -11.82 -4.84 14.08
CA ALA A 39 -11.70 -4.79 15.54
C ALA A 39 -10.65 -3.75 16.00
N ILE A 40 -9.55 -3.58 15.25
CA ILE A 40 -8.54 -2.56 15.54
C ILE A 40 -9.07 -1.15 15.25
N ILE A 41 -9.85 -0.96 14.18
CA ILE A 41 -10.51 0.32 13.91
C ILE A 41 -11.45 0.69 15.04
N GLU A 42 -12.29 -0.25 15.48
CA GLU A 42 -13.21 -0.04 16.60
C GLU A 42 -12.44 0.35 17.88
N LYS A 43 -11.38 -0.38 18.20
CA LYS A 43 -10.56 -0.13 19.40
C LYS A 43 -9.79 1.20 19.35
N SER A 44 -9.30 1.60 18.17
CA SER A 44 -8.57 2.86 17.98
C SER A 44 -9.48 4.07 17.79
N ASN A 45 -10.78 3.84 17.51
CA ASN A 45 -11.77 4.84 17.16
C ASN A 45 -11.32 5.76 15.99
N SER A 46 -10.48 5.25 15.08
CA SER A 46 -9.94 6.04 13.98
C SER A 46 -9.46 5.18 12.80
N LEU A 47 -10.29 5.11 11.76
CA LEU A 47 -9.94 4.50 10.46
C LEU A 47 -8.68 5.14 9.85
N ALA A 48 -8.62 6.48 9.88
CA ALA A 48 -7.50 7.22 9.29
C ALA A 48 -6.17 6.90 9.96
N TYR A 49 -6.16 6.77 11.29
CA TYR A 49 -4.96 6.40 12.05
C TYR A 49 -4.49 5.00 11.65
N VAL A 50 -5.36 3.99 11.72
CA VAL A 50 -5.04 2.60 11.37
C VAL A 50 -4.49 2.50 9.95
N ASN A 51 -5.16 3.13 8.99
CA ASN A 51 -4.72 3.11 7.60
C ASN A 51 -3.35 3.77 7.42
N SER A 52 -3.09 4.88 8.11
CA SER A 52 -1.80 5.57 8.05
C SER A 52 -0.66 4.75 8.64
N GLU A 53 -0.88 4.03 9.74
CA GLU A 53 0.13 3.19 10.38
C GLU A 53 0.49 1.98 9.51
N ILE A 54 -0.51 1.35 8.86
CA ILE A 54 -0.28 0.27 7.89
C ILE A 54 0.58 0.79 6.72
N ALA A 55 0.23 1.93 6.13
CA ALA A 55 0.99 2.50 5.00
C ALA A 55 2.44 2.87 5.39
N LYS A 56 2.65 3.40 6.60
CA LYS A 56 3.99 3.67 7.13
C LYS A 56 4.81 2.40 7.30
N GLU A 57 4.20 1.32 7.81
CA GLU A 57 4.90 0.05 7.96
C GLU A 57 5.25 -0.56 6.61
N VAL A 58 4.40 -0.43 5.58
CA VAL A 58 4.73 -0.82 4.19
C VAL A 58 5.98 -0.07 3.71
N LYS A 59 5.98 1.27 3.77
CA LYS A 59 7.12 2.09 3.36
C LYS A 59 8.41 1.67 4.06
N LYS A 60 8.34 1.49 5.38
CA LYS A 60 9.49 1.10 6.22
C LYS A 60 10.00 -0.30 5.89
N ARG A 61 9.11 -1.28 5.74
CA ARG A 61 9.47 -2.69 5.53
C ARG A 61 10.21 -2.94 4.22
N TYR A 62 9.87 -2.16 3.19
CA TYR A 62 10.43 -2.25 1.85
C TYR A 62 11.44 -1.13 1.53
N ASP A 63 11.82 -0.34 2.54
CA ASP A 63 12.74 0.78 2.44
C ASP A 63 12.42 1.78 1.31
N LEU A 64 11.15 2.13 1.13
CA LEU A 64 10.70 2.93 -0.02
C LEU A 64 10.81 4.44 0.20
N LYS A 65 10.91 5.19 -0.91
CA LYS A 65 10.82 6.65 -0.96
C LYS A 65 9.44 7.09 -1.43
N ASN A 66 9.03 8.28 -0.98
CA ASN A 66 7.79 8.90 -1.44
C ASN A 66 8.01 9.49 -2.83
N LEU A 67 7.11 9.16 -3.77
CA LEU A 67 7.06 9.80 -5.08
C LEU A 67 6.43 11.20 -5.04
N ASN A 68 5.91 11.64 -3.88
CA ASN A 68 5.09 12.84 -3.72
C ASN A 68 3.88 12.88 -4.67
N GLN A 69 3.44 11.71 -5.11
CA GLN A 69 2.24 11.50 -5.91
C GLN A 69 1.28 10.61 -5.11
N ARG A 70 -0.01 10.75 -5.39
CA ARG A 70 -1.05 9.93 -4.80
C ARG A 70 -1.78 9.16 -5.88
N ASN A 71 -2.12 7.92 -5.58
CA ASN A 71 -3.15 7.20 -6.32
C ASN A 71 -4.51 7.62 -5.75
N GLU A 72 -5.34 8.22 -6.59
CA GLU A 72 -6.69 8.70 -6.24
C GLU A 72 -7.78 7.66 -6.53
N GLU A 73 -7.44 6.56 -7.20
CA GLU A 73 -8.35 5.48 -7.59
C GLU A 73 -7.78 4.10 -7.16
N PRO A 74 -7.62 3.85 -5.85
CA PRO A 74 -7.19 2.54 -5.36
C PRO A 74 -8.22 1.45 -5.71
N GLU A 75 -7.75 0.22 -5.92
CA GLU A 75 -8.61 -0.94 -6.09
C GLU A 75 -9.26 -1.37 -4.77
N SER A 76 -8.57 -1.16 -3.63
CA SER A 76 -9.11 -1.45 -2.31
C SER A 76 -10.20 -0.47 -1.89
N LEU A 77 -11.30 -1.01 -1.36
CA LEU A 77 -12.40 -0.25 -0.77
C LEU A 77 -12.09 0.27 0.64
N LEU A 78 -10.95 -0.14 1.22
CA LEU A 78 -10.55 0.25 2.59
C LEU A 78 -9.86 1.62 2.65
N ILE A 79 -9.44 2.14 1.50
CA ILE A 79 -8.76 3.43 1.36
C ILE A 79 -9.38 4.22 0.21
N GLN A 80 -9.38 5.54 0.33
CA GLN A 80 -9.83 6.42 -0.76
C GLN A 80 -8.68 6.81 -1.68
N THR A 81 -7.49 7.02 -1.10
CA THR A 81 -6.27 7.39 -1.82
C THR A 81 -5.06 6.86 -1.05
N HIS A 82 -3.91 6.73 -1.70
CA HIS A 82 -2.65 6.44 -1.01
C HIS A 82 -1.45 7.14 -1.65
N GLU A 83 -0.41 7.38 -0.85
CA GLU A 83 0.89 7.84 -1.37
C GLU A 83 1.54 6.73 -2.20
N MET A 84 2.10 7.11 -3.35
CA MET A 84 2.86 6.21 -4.21
C MET A 84 4.33 6.20 -3.79
N PHE A 85 4.94 5.04 -3.95
CA PHE A 85 6.30 4.78 -3.52
C PHE A 85 7.19 4.32 -4.67
N GLU A 86 8.47 4.68 -4.59
CA GLU A 86 9.52 4.16 -5.48
C GLU A 86 10.62 3.47 -4.68
N THR A 87 11.36 2.60 -5.36
CA THR A 87 12.57 2.01 -4.81
C THR A 87 13.69 3.05 -4.69
N LYS A 88 14.65 2.81 -3.79
CA LYS A 88 15.71 3.80 -3.50
C LYS A 88 16.83 3.86 -4.52
#